data_AF-A0A2A2A756-F1
#
_entry.id   AF-A0A2A2A756-F1
#
_cell.length_a   1.000
_cell.length_b   1.000
_cell.length_c   1.000
_cell.angle_alpha   90.00
_cell.angle_beta   90.00
_cell.angle_gamma   90.00
#
_symmetry.space_group_name_H-M   'P 1'
#
loop_
_entity.id
_entity.type
_entity.pdbx_description
1 polymer ?
#
loop_
_entity_poly.entity_id
_entity_poly.type
_entity_poly.pdbx_seq_one_letter_code
_entity_poly.pdbx_strand_id
1 'polypeptide(L)' 'MQTTTIQLLRPHRHAGRDYPAGAQLTLPAHKASWLVGLGVAQNAPAASATAAPEGNPKGKKE' A
#
# COMPACT_ATOMS: atom_id res chain seq x y z
N MET A 1 15.80 -3.60 -12.36
CA MET A 1 15.06 -4.31 -11.27
C MET A 1 13.60 -3.97 -11.47
N GLN A 2 12.74 -4.93 -11.85
CA GLN A 2 11.33 -4.65 -12.14
C GLN A 2 10.59 -4.31 -10.85
N THR A 3 9.92 -3.17 -10.81
CA THR A 3 9.00 -2.80 -9.73
C THR A 3 7.56 -3.05 -10.16
N THR A 4 6.74 -3.46 -9.21
CA THR A 4 5.31 -3.72 -9.37
C THR A 4 4.56 -2.94 -8.32
N THR A 5 3.41 -2.40 -8.71
CA THR A 5 2.46 -1.79 -7.79
C THR A 5 1.47 -2.85 -7.31
N ILE A 6 1.35 -2.99 -6.00
CA ILE A 6 0.34 -3.83 -5.36
C ILE A 6 -0.56 -2.99 -4.47
N GLN A 7 -1.79 -3.45 -4.28
CA GLN A 7 -2.72 -2.93 -3.31
C GLN A 7 -2.66 -3.79 -2.05
N LEU A 8 -2.41 -3.16 -0.91
CA LEU A 8 -2.41 -3.82 0.38
C LEU A 8 -3.84 -4.23 0.75
N LEU A 9 -4.03 -5.45 1.23
CA LEU A 9 -5.31 -5.93 1.77
C LEU A 9 -5.40 -5.75 3.29
N ARG A 10 -4.25 -5.58 3.93
CA ARG A 10 -4.11 -5.38 5.37
C ARG A 10 -3.32 -4.10 5.63
N PRO A 11 -3.54 -3.44 6.78
CA PRO A 11 -2.69 -2.32 7.18
C PRO A 11 -1.23 -2.79 7.26
N HIS A 12 -0.32 -2.02 6.66
CA HIS A 12 1.10 -2.34 6.57
C HIS A 12 1.94 -1.11 6.85
N ARG A 13 2.90 -1.24 7.77
CA ARG A 13 3.85 -0.16 8.07
C ARG A 13 5.12 -0.36 7.27
N HIS A 14 5.40 0.56 6.34
CA HIS A 14 6.60 0.50 5.50
C HIS A 14 7.41 1.80 5.63
N ALA A 15 8.70 1.68 5.98
CA ALA A 15 9.64 2.80 6.13
C ALA A 15 9.13 3.92 7.07
N GLY A 16 8.49 3.56 8.18
CA GLY A 16 7.95 4.52 9.14
C GLY A 16 6.61 5.14 8.73
N ARG A 17 6.06 4.77 7.56
CA ARG A 17 4.77 5.24 7.06
C ARG A 17 3.76 4.10 7.16
N ASP A 18 2.62 4.40 7.77
CA ASP A 18 1.52 3.44 7.89
C ASP A 18 0.65 3.50 6.63
N TYR A 19 0.41 2.35 6.03
CA TYR A 19 -0.42 2.21 4.85
C TYR A 19 -1.67 1.43 5.26
N PRO A 20 -2.88 2.00 5.14
CA PRO A 20 -4.10 1.26 5.45
C PRO A 20 -4.34 0.13 4.44
N ALA A 21 -5.21 -0.81 4.80
CA ALA A 21 -5.78 -1.74 3.83
C ALA A 21 -6.45 -0.93 2.70
N GLY A 22 -6.18 -1.31 1.46
CA GLY A 22 -6.57 -0.60 0.24
C GLY A 22 -5.50 0.34 -0.34
N ALA A 23 -4.43 0.64 0.40
CA ALA A 23 -3.38 1.51 -0.09
C ALA A 23 -2.49 0.81 -1.14
N GLN A 24 -2.03 1.56 -2.14
CA GLN A 24 -1.08 1.06 -3.12
C GLN A 24 0.37 1.27 -2.68
N LEU A 25 1.20 0.24 -2.86
CA LEU A 25 2.62 0.24 -2.58
C LEU A 25 3.39 -0.27 -3.80
N THR A 26 4.39 0.51 -4.22
CA THR A 26 5.28 0.14 -5.34
C THR A 26 6.58 -0.41 -4.79
N LEU A 27 6.91 -1.64 -5.17
CA LEU A 27 8.09 -2.35 -4.66
C LEU A 27 8.57 -3.40 -5.69
N PRO A 28 9.74 -4.05 -5.48
CA PRO A 28 10.25 -5.02 -6.44
C PRO A 28 9.28 -6.17 -6.70
N ALA A 29 9.17 -6.61 -7.95
CA ALA A 29 8.22 -7.64 -8.38
C ALA A 29 8.31 -8.94 -7.56
N HIS A 30 9.51 -9.33 -7.15
CA HIS A 30 9.70 -10.52 -6.29
C HIS A 30 9.02 -10.37 -4.92
N LYS A 31 9.14 -9.20 -4.28
CA LYS A 31 8.47 -8.93 -2.99
C LYS A 31 6.96 -8.76 -3.17
N ALA A 32 6.53 -8.19 -4.28
CA ALA A 32 5.11 -8.05 -4.59
C ALA A 32 4.45 -9.43 -4.72
N SER A 33 5.06 -10.32 -5.51
CA SER A 33 4.57 -11.69 -5.68
C SER A 33 4.53 -12.45 -4.35
N TRP A 34 5.52 -12.24 -3.47
CA TRP A 34 5.51 -12.77 -2.11
C TRP A 34 4.34 -12.25 -1.27
N LEU A 35 4.07 -10.93 -1.27
CA LEU A 35 2.95 -10.34 -0.52
C LEU A 35 1.58 -10.79 -1.04
N VAL A 36 1.47 -11.00 -2.35
CA VAL A 36 0.27 -11.55 -3.00
C VAL A 36 0.06 -13.01 -2.62
N GLY A 37 1.10 -13.83 -2.65
CA GLY A 37 1.03 -15.23 -2.22
C GLY A 37 0.66 -15.41 -0.75
N LEU A 38 1.02 -14.45 0.11
CA LEU A 38 0.62 -14.42 1.53
C LEU A 38 -0.80 -13.90 1.78
N GLY A 39 -1.52 -13.43 0.75
CA GLY A 39 -2.80 -12.75 0.92
C GLY A 39 -2.71 -11.47 1.76
N VAL A 40 -1.53 -10.83 1.80
CA VAL A 40 -1.33 -9.52 2.45
C VAL A 40 -1.68 -8.39 1.48
N ALA A 41 -1.53 -8.64 0.18
CA ALA A 41 -1.73 -7.68 -0.88
C ALA A 41 -2.24 -8.36 -2.15
N GLN A 42 -2.56 -7.57 -3.17
CA GLN A 42 -3.06 -8.03 -4.47
C GLN A 42 -2.52 -7.14 -5.60
N ASN A 43 -2.38 -7.67 -6.81
CA ASN A 43 -1.90 -6.92 -7.95
C ASN A 43 -2.84 -5.74 -8.26
N ALA A 44 -2.33 -4.52 -8.19
CA ALA A 44 -3.11 -3.33 -8.52
C ALA A 44 -2.97 -3.02 -10.02
N PRO A 45 -4.07 -2.80 -10.76
CA PRO A 45 -3.98 -2.33 -12.14
C PRO A 45 -3.33 -0.94 -12.17
N ALA A 46 -2.41 -0.73 -13.11
CA ALA A 46 -1.54 0.45 -13.19
C ALA A 46 -2.25 1.79 -13.47
N ALA A 47 -3.58 1.84 -13.44
CA ALA A 47 -4.35 2.93 -14.01
C ALA A 47 -4.74 4.06 -13.03
N SER A 48 -4.40 4.01 -11.73
CA SER A 48 -4.84 5.07 -10.82
C SER A 48 -3.87 5.30 -9.66
N ALA A 49 -2.84 6.10 -9.91
CA ALA A 49 -2.19 6.89 -8.86
C ALA A 49 -3.08 8.10 -8.44
N THR A 50 -4.38 7.88 -8.24
CA THR A 50 -5.34 8.87 -7.73
C THR A 50 -6.18 8.20 -6.65
N ALA A 51 -5.54 7.99 -5.50
CA ALA A 51 -6.22 7.83 -4.21
C ALA A 51 -5.17 8.00 -3.11
N ALA A 52 -4.77 9.24 -2.90
CA ALA A 52 -4.60 9.65 -1.51
C ALA A 52 -6.02 9.83 -0.95
N PRO A 53 -6.48 9.04 0.03
CA PRO A 53 -7.22 9.63 1.10
C PRO A 53 -6.17 10.18 2.05
N GLU A 54 -6.00 11.50 1.97
CA GLU A 54 -5.86 12.35 3.15
C GLU A 54 -6.10 11.57 4.47
N GLY A 55 -5.01 11.15 5.11
CA GLY A 55 -4.99 10.82 6.52
C GLY A 55 -4.78 12.08 7.36
N ASN A 56 -5.59 13.11 7.15
CA ASN A 56 -5.77 14.15 8.16
C ASN A 56 -7.06 14.92 7.91
N PRO A 57 -7.96 14.98 8.90
CA PRO A 57 -7.72 16.04 9.88
C PRO A 57 -8.08 15.68 11.33
N LYS A 58 -7.23 16.16 12.25
CA LYS A 58 -7.60 16.62 13.61
C LYS A 58 -7.90 15.58 14.71
N GLY A 59 -6.94 15.43 15.62
CA GLY A 59 -7.20 15.24 17.05
C GLY A 59 -6.57 16.40 17.83
N LYS A 60 -7.31 17.50 18.02
CA LYS A 60 -7.05 18.46 19.11
C LYS A 60 -7.59 17.84 20.41
N LYS A 61 -6.82 17.89 21.49
CA LYS A 61 -7.18 18.04 22.94
C LYS A 61 -5.97 17.50 23.74
N GLU A 62 -5.31 18.18 24.68
CA GLU A 62 -5.45 19.43 25.44
C GLU A 62 -4.06 19.80 25.95
#